data_AF-A0A1V6MHY0-F1
#
_entry.id   AF-A0A1V6MHY0-F1
#
_cell.length_a   1.000
_cell.length_b   1.000
_cell.length_c   1.000
_cell.angle_alpha   90.00
_cell.angle_beta   90.00
_cell.angle_gamma   90.00
#
_symmetry.space_group_name_H-M   'P 1'
#
loop_
_entity.id
_entity.type
_entity.pdbx_description
1 polymer ?
#
loop_
_entity_poly.entity_id
_entity_poly.type
_entity_poly.pdbx_seq_one_letter_code
_entity_poly.pdbx_strand_id
1 'polypeptide(L)'
;MLTGMNPDGLPDRADLERELRNLRRGGLPALQSLVPRALRAVTLHSGYAEGEDDLADGAERLIRAAAERLGTDDLIGRAAQCTFGLLPGHRGDPAADRRRAAAQVYGVSDERFRHSQERRVVEQLAGAILAEAREPAVRIPRPAVP
;
A
#
# COMPACT_ATOMS: atom_id res chain seq x y z
N MET A 1 21.78 2.07 -6.44
CA MET A 1 22.11 1.33 -5.20
C MET A 1 21.18 0.12 -5.14
N LEU A 2 21.79 -1.06 -5.24
CA LEU A 2 21.33 -2.45 -5.21
C LEU A 2 19.80 -2.71 -5.12
N THR A 3 19.25 -3.18 -6.23
CA THR A 3 17.98 -3.91 -6.26
C THR A 3 18.22 -5.29 -5.67
N GLY A 4 17.68 -5.55 -4.50
CA GLY A 4 17.62 -6.92 -3.97
C GLY A 4 16.31 -7.54 -4.41
N MET A 5 16.39 -8.50 -5.32
CA MET A 5 15.31 -9.45 -5.50
C MET A 5 15.64 -10.66 -4.62
N ASN A 6 14.65 -11.11 -3.86
CA ASN A 6 14.73 -12.33 -3.08
C ASN A 6 14.71 -13.56 -4.00
N PRO A 7 15.19 -14.73 -3.54
CA PRO A 7 15.18 -15.97 -4.32
C PRO A 7 13.78 -16.35 -4.85
N ASP A 8 12.72 -15.93 -4.15
CA ASP A 8 11.32 -16.16 -4.54
C ASP A 8 10.83 -15.22 -5.67
N GLY A 9 11.71 -14.40 -6.24
CA GLY A 9 11.37 -13.43 -7.29
C GLY A 9 10.65 -12.17 -6.80
N LEU A 10 10.49 -12.02 -5.47
CA LEU A 10 9.88 -10.86 -4.84
C LEU A 10 10.92 -9.77 -4.54
N PRO A 11 10.53 -8.48 -4.55
CA PRO A 11 11.43 -7.40 -4.16
C PRO A 11 11.78 -7.46 -2.68
N ASP A 12 12.89 -6.84 -2.29
CA ASP A 12 13.22 -6.61 -0.89
C ASP A 12 12.20 -5.69 -0.21
N ARG A 13 11.90 -6.00 1.05
CA ARG A 13 11.01 -5.18 1.89
C ARG A 13 11.46 -3.72 1.94
N ALA A 14 12.77 -3.48 2.02
CA ALA A 14 13.33 -2.12 2.08
C ALA A 14 13.05 -1.31 0.81
N ASP A 15 13.01 -1.96 -0.36
CA ASP A 15 12.65 -1.33 -1.62
C ASP A 15 11.15 -0.96 -1.64
N LEU A 16 10.28 -1.87 -1.20
CA LEU A 16 8.84 -1.59 -1.05
C LEU A 16 8.59 -0.45 -0.06
N GLU A 17 9.24 -0.44 1.10
CA GLU A 17 9.08 0.65 2.07
C GLU A 17 9.49 2.01 1.50
N ARG A 18 10.57 2.06 0.71
CA ARG A 18 11.00 3.29 0.04
C ARG A 18 9.95 3.79 -0.96
N GLU A 19 9.41 2.89 -1.77
CA GLU A 19 8.37 3.21 -2.74
C GLU A 19 7.06 3.64 -2.06
N LEU A 20 6.64 2.96 -1.00
CA LEU A 20 5.45 3.32 -0.22
C LEU A 20 5.61 4.68 0.47
N ARG A 21 6.80 5.03 0.99
CA ARG A 21 7.06 6.37 1.53
C ARG A 21 6.87 7.47 0.47
N ASN A 22 7.27 7.20 -0.77
CA ASN A 22 7.08 8.13 -1.88
C ASN A 22 5.59 8.19 -2.27
N LEU A 23 4.92 7.04 -2.39
CA LEU A 23 3.49 6.97 -2.70
C LEU A 23 2.64 7.68 -1.65
N ARG A 24 2.99 7.59 -0.36
CA ARG A 24 2.33 8.32 0.72
C ARG A 24 2.30 9.85 0.50
N ARG A 25 3.29 10.40 -0.21
CA ARG A 25 3.35 11.83 -0.55
C ARG A 25 2.42 12.17 -1.72
N GLY A 26 2.43 11.36 -2.78
CA GLY A 26 1.61 11.57 -3.98
C GLY A 26 0.15 11.12 -3.86
N GLY A 27 -0.13 10.14 -2.99
CA GLY A 27 -1.42 9.44 -2.92
C GLY A 27 -1.59 8.39 -4.03
N LEU A 28 -2.65 7.60 -3.94
CA LEU A 28 -2.99 6.57 -4.93
C LEU A 28 -3.10 7.08 -6.38
N PRO A 29 -3.59 8.31 -6.66
CA PRO A 29 -3.62 8.83 -8.03
C PRO A 29 -2.24 8.85 -8.72
N ALA A 30 -1.14 8.95 -7.96
CA ALA A 30 0.21 8.91 -8.53
C ALA A 30 0.53 7.58 -9.23
N LEU A 31 -0.15 6.48 -8.87
CA LEU A 31 0.01 5.18 -9.52
C LEU A 31 -0.43 5.18 -10.98
N GLN A 32 -1.39 6.05 -11.34
CA GLN A 32 -1.86 6.19 -12.72
C GLN A 32 -0.78 6.79 -13.63
N SER A 33 0.14 7.56 -13.06
CA SER A 33 1.29 8.09 -13.81
C SER A 33 2.45 7.10 -13.86
N LEU A 34 2.73 6.42 -12.73
CA LEU A 34 3.80 5.45 -12.64
C LEU A 34 3.58 4.52 -11.44
N VAL A 35 3.55 3.21 -11.71
CA VAL A 35 3.67 2.20 -10.66
C VAL A 35 5.15 1.92 -10.40
N PRO A 36 5.67 2.20 -9.19
CA PRO A 36 7.07 1.97 -8.85
C PRO A 36 7.51 0.52 -9.03
N ARG A 37 8.81 0.28 -9.23
CA ARG A 37 9.33 -1.01 -9.71
C ARG A 37 9.07 -2.17 -8.74
N ALA A 38 9.32 -2.01 -7.45
CA ALA A 38 9.08 -3.08 -6.48
C ALA A 38 7.58 -3.35 -6.35
N LEU A 39 6.75 -2.30 -6.30
CA LEU A 39 5.30 -2.44 -6.27
C LEU A 39 4.75 -3.12 -7.54
N ARG A 40 5.30 -2.80 -8.72
CA ARG A 40 4.98 -3.47 -10.00
C ARG A 40 5.31 -4.95 -9.93
N ALA A 41 6.52 -5.30 -9.51
CA ALA A 41 6.96 -6.70 -9.43
C ALA A 41 6.05 -7.53 -8.52
N VAL A 42 5.72 -7.01 -7.34
CA VAL A 42 4.84 -7.72 -6.40
C VAL A 42 3.40 -7.80 -6.90
N THR A 43 2.89 -6.76 -7.58
CA THR A 43 1.52 -6.74 -8.13
C THR A 43 1.31 -7.77 -9.23
N LEU A 44 2.30 -7.90 -10.13
CA LEU A 44 2.28 -8.92 -11.18
C LEU A 44 2.47 -10.32 -10.59
N HIS A 45 3.42 -10.48 -9.66
CA HIS A 45 3.67 -11.77 -9.00
C HIS A 45 2.43 -12.28 -8.24
N SER A 46 1.74 -11.39 -7.52
CA SER A 46 0.55 -11.73 -6.75
C SER A 46 -0.70 -11.89 -7.62
N GLY A 47 -0.61 -11.63 -8.93
CA GLY A 47 -1.71 -11.70 -9.90
C GLY A 47 -2.83 -10.70 -9.64
N TYR A 48 -2.51 -9.58 -9.00
CA TYR A 48 -3.44 -8.44 -8.88
C TYR A 48 -3.53 -7.64 -10.18
N ALA A 49 -2.54 -7.80 -11.06
CA ALA A 49 -2.55 -7.31 -12.43
C ALA A 49 -2.04 -8.41 -13.37
N GLU A 50 -2.57 -8.44 -14.59
CA GLU A 50 -2.11 -9.35 -15.65
C GLU A 50 -1.09 -8.67 -16.58
N GLY A 51 -1.11 -7.34 -16.66
CA GLY A 51 -0.21 -6.57 -17.51
C GLY A 51 -0.14 -5.10 -17.12
N GLU A 52 0.40 -4.27 -18.02
CA GLU A 52 0.53 -2.83 -17.77
C GLU A 52 -0.83 -2.11 -17.72
N ASP A 53 -1.80 -2.57 -18.50
CA ASP A 53 -3.11 -1.92 -18.64
C ASP A 53 -3.93 -1.91 -17.34
N ASP A 54 -3.74 -2.90 -16.46
CA ASP A 54 -4.42 -2.99 -15.17
C ASP A 54 -3.49 -2.85 -13.97
N LEU A 55 -2.22 -2.47 -14.20
CA LEU A 55 -1.19 -2.43 -13.17
C LEU A 55 -1.48 -1.41 -12.06
N ALA A 56 -1.94 -0.21 -12.41
CA ALA A 56 -2.24 0.83 -11.43
C ALA A 56 -3.41 0.43 -10.51
N ASP A 57 -4.49 -0.09 -11.10
CA ASP A 57 -5.66 -0.56 -10.37
C ASP A 57 -5.38 -1.84 -9.57
N GLY A 58 -4.56 -2.74 -10.12
CA GLY A 58 -4.05 -3.92 -9.43
C GLY A 58 -3.21 -3.55 -8.21
N ALA A 59 -2.28 -2.60 -8.36
CA ALA A 59 -1.43 -2.14 -7.26
C ALA A 59 -2.25 -1.47 -6.14
N GLU A 60 -3.28 -0.69 -6.49
CA GLU A 60 -4.20 -0.12 -5.51
C GLU A 60 -5.00 -1.20 -4.76
N ARG A 61 -5.52 -2.21 -5.47
CA ARG A 61 -6.21 -3.36 -4.87
C ARG A 61 -5.28 -4.16 -3.95
N LEU A 62 -4.01 -4.35 -4.33
CA LEU A 62 -3.01 -5.03 -3.51
C LEU A 62 -2.73 -4.25 -2.22
N ILE A 63 -2.55 -2.94 -2.30
CA ILE A 63 -2.33 -2.09 -1.11
C ILE A 63 -3.55 -2.14 -0.19
N ARG A 64 -4.77 -2.13 -0.75
CA ARG A 64 -6.01 -2.29 0.00
C ARG A 64 -6.07 -3.63 0.73
N ALA A 65 -5.86 -4.74 0.03
CA ALA A 65 -5.86 -6.08 0.62
C ALA A 65 -4.79 -6.22 1.72
N ALA A 66 -3.57 -5.70 1.48
CA ALA A 66 -2.51 -5.71 2.48
C ALA A 66 -2.87 -4.89 3.74
N ALA A 67 -3.54 -3.74 3.58
CA ALA A 67 -4.01 -2.95 4.71
C ALA A 67 -5.15 -3.64 5.48
N GLU A 68 -6.04 -4.35 4.78
CA GLU A 68 -7.10 -5.17 5.38
C GLU A 68 -6.53 -6.38 6.13
N ARG A 69 -5.47 -7.01 5.59
CA ARG A 69 -4.73 -8.10 6.26
C ARG A 69 -4.13 -7.69 7.61
N LEU A 70 -3.72 -6.42 7.74
CA LEU A 70 -3.23 -5.86 9.00
C LEU A 70 -4.34 -5.69 10.06
N GLY A 71 -5.60 -5.85 9.68
CA GLY A 71 -6.76 -5.79 10.56
C GLY A 71 -7.49 -4.45 10.48
N THR A 72 -8.79 -4.51 10.19
CA THR A 72 -9.67 -3.32 10.20
C THR A 72 -10.00 -2.83 11.60
N ASP A 73 -9.85 -3.69 12.61
CA ASP A 73 -10.02 -3.33 14.02
C ASP A 73 -8.68 -2.98 14.70
N ASP A 74 -7.54 -3.26 14.04
CA ASP A 74 -6.21 -2.92 14.55
C ASP A 74 -5.82 -1.48 14.18
N LEU A 75 -5.09 -0.81 15.09
CA LEU A 75 -4.64 0.57 14.89
C LEU A 75 -3.74 0.72 13.64
N ILE A 76 -2.90 -0.26 13.35
CA ILE A 76 -1.96 -0.21 12.24
C ILE A 76 -2.71 -0.32 10.91
N GLY A 77 -3.64 -1.26 10.77
CA GLY A 77 -4.43 -1.44 9.55
C GLY A 77 -5.31 -0.22 9.26
N ARG A 78 -6.04 0.27 10.26
CA ARG A 78 -6.83 1.52 10.15
C ARG A 78 -5.96 2.73 9.77
N ALA A 79 -4.82 2.90 10.42
CA ALA A 79 -3.92 4.00 10.10
C ALA A 79 -3.30 3.86 8.70
N ALA A 80 -3.04 2.65 8.21
CA ALA A 80 -2.61 2.40 6.84
C ALA A 80 -3.69 2.84 5.84
N GLN A 81 -4.95 2.47 6.09
CA GLN A 81 -6.09 2.89 5.26
C GLN A 81 -6.22 4.41 5.18
N CYS A 82 -6.09 5.12 6.30
CA CYS A 82 -6.09 6.59 6.31
C CYS A 82 -4.85 7.17 5.59
N THR A 83 -3.65 6.67 5.89
CA THR A 83 -2.37 7.18 5.35
C THR A 83 -2.35 7.15 3.83
N PHE A 84 -2.87 6.09 3.23
CA PHE A 84 -2.88 5.88 1.79
C PHE A 84 -4.21 6.26 1.13
N GLY A 85 -5.22 6.71 1.89
CA GLY A 85 -6.50 7.16 1.32
C GLY A 85 -7.32 6.00 0.73
N LEU A 86 -7.24 4.83 1.36
CA LEU A 86 -7.92 3.61 0.91
C LEU A 86 -9.42 3.62 1.23
N LEU A 87 -9.83 4.45 2.19
CA LEU A 87 -11.24 4.59 2.55
C LEU A 87 -12.04 5.23 1.39
N PRO A 88 -13.30 4.81 1.15
CA PRO A 88 -14.14 5.39 0.11
C PRO A 88 -14.20 6.92 0.21
N GLY A 89 -14.05 7.61 -0.93
CA GLY A 89 -14.07 9.08 -0.98
C GLY A 89 -12.75 9.78 -0.59
N HIS A 90 -11.79 9.08 0.02
CA HIS A 90 -10.54 9.67 0.52
C HIS A 90 -9.33 9.51 -0.43
N ARG A 91 -9.55 8.91 -1.61
CA ARG A 91 -8.50 8.66 -2.61
C ARG A 91 -7.77 9.93 -3.03
N GLY A 92 -8.50 11.03 -3.16
CA GLY A 92 -8.01 12.33 -3.62
C GLY A 92 -7.50 13.26 -2.52
N ASP A 93 -7.60 12.86 -1.26
CA ASP A 93 -7.29 13.76 -0.14
C ASP A 93 -5.83 14.24 -0.19
N PRO A 94 -5.55 15.50 0.20
CA PRO A 94 -4.19 15.96 0.37
C PRO A 94 -3.41 15.10 1.36
N ALA A 95 -2.10 14.99 1.13
CA ALA A 95 -1.24 14.13 1.94
C ALA A 95 -1.13 14.57 3.42
N ALA A 96 -1.48 15.83 3.72
CA ALA A 96 -1.61 16.35 5.08
C ALA A 96 -2.89 15.88 5.77
N ASP A 97 -4.02 15.88 5.07
CA ASP A 97 -5.31 15.47 5.62
C ASP A 97 -5.36 13.97 5.89
N ARG A 98 -4.80 13.16 4.96
CA ARG A 98 -4.56 11.72 5.19
C ARG A 98 -3.71 11.45 6.43
N ARG A 99 -2.67 12.28 6.67
CA ARG A 99 -1.84 12.18 7.88
C ARG A 99 -2.67 12.44 9.13
N ARG A 100 -3.44 13.52 9.11
CA ARG A 100 -4.28 13.93 10.23
C ARG A 100 -5.28 12.84 10.58
N ALA A 101 -5.93 12.25 9.58
CA ALA A 101 -6.83 11.11 9.77
C ALA A 101 -6.11 9.91 10.41
N ALA A 102 -4.92 9.56 9.93
CA ALA A 102 -4.13 8.47 10.50
C ALA A 102 -3.63 8.75 11.92
N ALA A 103 -3.28 10.00 12.23
CA ALA A 103 -2.88 10.44 13.57
C ALA A 103 -4.03 10.32 14.57
N GLN A 104 -5.26 10.63 14.14
CA GLN A 104 -6.47 10.48 14.95
C GLN A 104 -6.75 9.02 15.32
N VAL A 105 -6.47 8.06 14.44
CA VAL A 105 -6.58 6.61 14.76
C VAL A 105 -5.73 6.27 15.98
N TYR A 106 -4.54 6.84 16.09
CA TYR A 106 -3.63 6.65 17.23
C TYR A 106 -3.89 7.57 18.43
N GLY A 107 -4.80 8.56 18.31
CA GLY A 107 -5.00 9.57 19.34
C GLY A 107 -3.77 10.46 19.61
N VAL A 108 -2.95 10.73 18.58
CA VAL A 108 -1.75 11.58 18.67
C VAL A 108 -1.82 12.77 17.72
N SER A 109 -0.93 13.75 17.90
CA SER A 109 -0.78 14.85 16.95
C SER A 109 -0.17 14.40 15.62
N ASP A 110 -0.45 15.13 14.55
CA ASP A 110 0.09 14.91 13.20
C ASP A 110 1.63 14.84 13.21
N GLU A 111 2.26 15.69 14.01
CA GLU A 111 3.71 15.77 14.16
C GLU A 111 4.28 14.53 14.86
N ARG A 112 3.63 14.08 15.94
CA ARG A 112 4.06 12.85 16.64
C ARG A 112 3.88 11.63 15.74
N PHE A 113 2.75 11.55 15.04
CA PHE A 113 2.49 10.50 14.06
C PHE A 113 3.59 10.45 13.00
N ARG A 114 3.95 11.60 12.42
CA ARG A 114 5.02 11.72 11.41
C ARG A 114 6.35 11.17 11.90
N HIS A 115 6.73 11.45 13.15
CA HIS A 115 8.03 11.08 13.69
C HIS A 115 8.17 9.60 14.06
N SER A 116 7.08 8.94 14.45
CA SER A 116 7.14 7.57 14.98
C SER A 116 6.22 6.60 14.25
N GLN A 117 4.91 6.84 14.28
CA GLN A 117 3.90 5.89 13.83
C GLN A 117 3.87 5.73 12.31
N GLU A 118 4.08 6.80 11.54
CA GLU A 118 4.06 6.77 10.07
C GLU A 118 5.09 5.77 9.52
N ARG A 119 6.30 5.73 10.11
CA ARG A 119 7.33 4.77 9.73
C ARG A 119 6.88 3.33 9.99
N ARG A 120 6.34 3.06 11.18
CA ARG A 120 5.83 1.73 11.55
C ARG A 120 4.68 1.29 10.64
N VAL A 121 3.75 2.17 10.31
CA VAL A 121 2.65 1.89 9.38
C VAL A 121 3.18 1.46 8.01
N VAL A 122 4.16 2.19 7.46
CA VAL A 122 4.77 1.84 6.17
C VAL A 122 5.55 0.53 6.23
N GLU A 123 6.35 0.33 7.28
CA GLU A 123 7.09 -0.92 7.50
C GLU A 123 6.13 -2.12 7.53
N GLN A 124 5.06 -2.05 8.32
CA GLN A 124 4.09 -3.14 8.47
C GLN A 124 3.31 -3.39 7.18
N LEU A 125 2.91 -2.33 6.47
CA LEU A 125 2.23 -2.45 5.18
C LEU A 125 3.13 -3.11 4.12
N ALA A 126 4.42 -2.77 4.05
CA ALA A 126 5.35 -3.44 3.16
C ALA A 126 5.45 -4.95 3.45
N GLY A 127 5.47 -5.32 4.73
CA GLY A 127 5.44 -6.72 5.15
C GLY A 127 4.15 -7.42 4.75
N ALA A 128 3.00 -6.76 4.92
CA ALA A 128 1.70 -7.31 4.53
C ALA A 128 1.57 -7.47 3.00
N ILE A 129 2.10 -6.54 2.20
CA ILE A 129 2.15 -6.67 0.73
C ILE A 129 2.95 -7.91 0.31
N LEU A 130 4.11 -8.15 0.94
CA LEU A 130 4.89 -9.36 0.67
C LEU A 130 4.18 -10.64 1.14
N ALA A 131 3.40 -10.56 2.22
CA ALA A 131 2.58 -11.68 2.68
C ALA A 131 1.44 -11.99 1.68
N GLU A 132 0.72 -10.97 1.20
CA GLU A 132 -0.29 -11.11 0.14
C GLU A 132 0.28 -11.66 -1.16
N ALA A 133 1.55 -11.37 -1.46
CA ALA A 133 2.19 -11.91 -2.65
C ALA A 133 2.51 -13.40 -2.56
N ARG A 134 2.84 -13.88 -1.35
CA ARG A 134 3.13 -15.30 -1.09
C ARG A 134 1.86 -16.12 -0.90
N GLU A 135 0.88 -15.52 -0.23
CA GLU A 135 -0.39 -16.14 0.14
C GLU A 135 -1.54 -15.17 -0.22
N PRO A 136 -1.86 -15.05 -1.51
CA PRO A 136 -2.95 -14.18 -1.93
C PRO A 136 -4.25 -14.70 -1.31
N ALA A 137 -4.95 -13.84 -0.56
CA ALA A 137 -6.28 -14.16 -0.08
C ALA A 137 -7.19 -14.52 -1.27
N VAL A 138 -8.06 -15.52 -1.11
CA VAL A 138 -8.96 -16.06 -2.16
C VAL A 138 -9.54 -14.91 -2.98
N ARG A 139 -9.10 -14.82 -4.25
CA ARG A 139 -9.41 -13.71 -5.15
C ARG A 139 -10.91 -13.67 -5.42
N ILE A 140 -11.55 -12.51 -5.25
CA ILE A 140 -12.82 -12.23 -5.94
C ILE A 140 -12.43 -11.91 -7.39
N PRO A 141 -12.87 -12.72 -8.38
CA PRO A 141 -12.57 -12.44 -9.79
C PRO A 141 -13.06 -11.03 -10.15
N ARG A 142 -12.28 -10.33 -11.00
CA ARG A 142 -12.73 -9.07 -11.60
C ARG A 142 -14.11 -9.32 -12.23
N PRO A 143 -15.17 -8.57 -11.90
CA PRO A 143 -16.40 -8.68 -12.65
C PRO A 143 -16.07 -8.40 -14.11
N ALA A 144 -16.42 -9.32 -15.01
CA ALA A 144 -16.31 -9.09 -16.44
C ALA A 144 -17.07 -7.80 -16.74
N VAL A 145 -16.37 -6.81 -17.28
CA VAL A 145 -17.01 -5.59 -17.76
C VAL A 145 -17.89 -6.02 -18.94
N PRO A 146 -19.20 -5.77 -18.93
CA PRO A 146 -20.08 -6.13 -20.05
C PRO A 146 -19.79 -5.32 -21.31
#